data_AF-A0A3S1KS48-F1
#
_entry.id   AF-A0A3S1KS48-F1
#
_cell.length_a   1.000
_cell.length_b   1.000
_cell.length_c   1.000
_cell.angle_alpha   90.00
_cell.angle_beta   90.00
_cell.angle_gamma   90.00
#
_symmetry.space_group_name_H-M   'P 1'
#
loop_
_entity.id
_entity.type
_entity.pdbx_description
1 polymer ?
#
loop_
_entity_poly.entity_id
_entity_poly.type
_entity_poly.pdbx_seq_one_letter_code
_entity_poly.pdbx_strand_id
1 'polypeptide(L)'
;MFVFYFGIMADLTPPVALAAFAAAPMAKESGLKIGIQATKLAVAGFVVPFMAVYTPALMLQDPGPIAAQFGYPVEVAYVVAKACVGIALWGAATVGFLARRMAWWERLVAFAAGVLLVAALPVTDEAGWALSVAWIGWHCWRARQATGTA
;
A
#
# COMPACT_ATOMS: atom_id res chain seq x y z
N MET A 1 1.70 -18.98 2.61
CA MET A 1 0.81 -17.88 2.14
C MET A 1 1.44 -16.99 1.09
N PHE A 2 2.77 -16.77 1.12
CA PHE A 2 3.47 -15.96 0.12
C PHE A 2 3.23 -16.42 -1.34
N VAL A 3 3.54 -17.68 -1.68
CA VAL A 3 3.37 -18.22 -3.04
C VAL A 3 1.90 -18.20 -3.47
N PHE A 4 0.97 -18.48 -2.55
CA PHE A 4 -0.46 -18.43 -2.82
C PHE A 4 -0.94 -17.02 -3.18
N TYR A 5 -0.48 -15.99 -2.45
CA TYR A 5 -0.80 -14.59 -2.75
C TYR A 5 -0.27 -14.19 -4.13
N PHE A 6 0.98 -14.54 -4.46
CA PHE A 6 1.53 -14.28 -5.80
C PHE A 6 0.86 -15.09 -6.90
N GLY A 7 0.34 -16.28 -6.59
CA GLY A 7 -0.49 -17.06 -7.51
C GLY A 7 -1.75 -16.31 -7.91
N ILE A 8 -2.51 -15.78 -6.93
CA ILE A 8 -3.71 -14.97 -7.20
C ILE A 8 -3.34 -13.66 -7.90
N MET A 9 -2.22 -13.03 -7.50
CA MET A 9 -1.73 -11.82 -8.15
C MET A 9 -1.15 -12.07 -9.54
N ALA A 10 -0.81 -13.30 -9.92
CA ALA A 10 -0.37 -13.60 -11.29
C ALA A 10 -1.54 -13.48 -12.28
N ASP A 11 -2.77 -13.79 -11.83
CA ASP A 11 -3.99 -13.73 -12.64
C ASP A 11 -4.39 -12.30 -13.05
N LEU A 12 -3.81 -11.25 -12.44
CA LEU A 12 -4.00 -9.86 -12.87
C LEU A 12 -2.88 -9.35 -13.79
N THR A 13 -1.73 -10.02 -13.82
CA THR A 13 -0.56 -9.58 -14.61
C THR A 13 -0.63 -10.06 -16.06
N PRO A 14 -0.43 -9.16 -17.05
CA PRO A 14 -0.24 -9.57 -18.44
C PRO A 14 0.96 -10.52 -18.57
N PRO A 15 0.87 -11.60 -19.39
CA PRO A 15 -0.14 -11.92 -20.41
C PRO A 15 -1.27 -12.87 -19.97
N VAL A 16 -1.31 -13.31 -18.70
CA VAL A 16 -2.20 -14.39 -18.21
C VAL A 16 -3.54 -13.85 -17.68
N ALA A 17 -3.77 -12.54 -17.75
CA ALA A 17 -4.94 -11.84 -17.19
C ALA A 17 -6.31 -12.23 -17.79
N LEU A 18 -6.75 -13.47 -17.52
CA LEU A 18 -8.01 -14.09 -17.90
C LEU A 18 -9.20 -13.17 -17.68
N ALA A 19 -9.27 -12.54 -16.50
CA ALA A 19 -10.35 -11.63 -16.14
C ALA A 19 -10.37 -10.37 -17.03
N ALA A 20 -9.19 -9.86 -17.41
CA ALA A 20 -9.08 -8.70 -18.30
C ALA A 20 -9.50 -9.04 -19.74
N PHE A 21 -9.26 -10.27 -20.20
CA PHE A 21 -9.75 -10.73 -21.51
C PHE A 21 -11.26 -10.95 -21.52
N ALA A 22 -11.83 -11.46 -20.43
CA ALA A 22 -13.28 -11.59 -20.27
C ALA A 22 -13.98 -10.21 -20.21
N ALA A 23 -13.34 -9.20 -19.62
CA ALA A 23 -13.86 -7.84 -19.53
C ALA A 23 -13.70 -7.01 -20.82
N ALA A 24 -12.78 -7.40 -21.72
CA ALA A 24 -12.50 -6.70 -22.98
C ALA A 24 -13.75 -6.39 -23.85
N PRO A 25 -14.68 -7.35 -24.13
CA PRO A 25 -15.87 -7.07 -24.92
C PRO A 25 -16.84 -6.09 -24.24
N MET A 26 -16.85 -6.02 -22.90
CA MET A 26 -17.69 -5.07 -22.15
C MET A 26 -17.12 -3.65 -22.19
N ALA A 27 -15.79 -3.52 -22.10
CA ALA A 27 -15.08 -2.25 -22.08
C ALA A 27 -14.77 -1.68 -23.48
N LYS A 28 -15.02 -2.44 -24.55
CA LYS A 28 -14.67 -2.09 -25.95
C LYS A 28 -13.18 -1.76 -26.15
N GLU A 29 -12.30 -2.39 -25.37
CA GLU A 29 -10.85 -2.15 -25.41
C GLU A 29 -10.08 -3.49 -25.36
N SER A 30 -8.79 -3.49 -25.73
CA SER A 30 -8.00 -4.72 -25.69
C SER A 30 -7.74 -5.20 -24.26
N GLY A 31 -7.90 -6.49 -24.01
CA GLY A 31 -7.65 -7.10 -22.69
C GLY A 31 -6.24 -6.84 -22.16
N LEU A 32 -5.25 -6.71 -23.05
CA LEU A 32 -3.89 -6.34 -22.70
C LEU A 32 -3.80 -4.93 -22.09
N LYS A 33 -4.48 -3.93 -22.66
CA LYS A 33 -4.49 -2.56 -22.11
C LYS A 33 -5.17 -2.53 -20.75
N ILE A 34 -6.28 -3.25 -20.59
CA ILE A 34 -6.99 -3.40 -19.32
C ILE A 34 -6.07 -4.03 -18.27
N GLY A 35 -5.37 -5.12 -18.62
CA GLY A 35 -4.44 -5.81 -17.73
C GLY A 35 -3.24 -4.95 -17.31
N ILE A 36 -2.69 -4.12 -18.22
CA ILE A 36 -1.61 -3.18 -17.88
C ILE A 36 -2.10 -2.13 -16.88
N GLN A 37 -3.29 -1.55 -17.08
CA GLN A 37 -3.85 -0.57 -16.14
C GLN A 37 -4.19 -1.21 -14.79
N ALA A 38 -4.76 -2.42 -14.79
CA ALA A 38 -5.04 -3.19 -13.59
C ALA A 38 -3.75 -3.48 -12.80
N THR A 39 -2.69 -3.93 -13.48
CA THR A 39 -1.39 -4.19 -12.86
C THR A 39 -0.80 -2.93 -12.25
N LYS A 40 -0.88 -1.80 -12.96
CA LYS A 40 -0.41 -0.50 -12.46
C LYS A 40 -1.12 -0.10 -11.16
N LEU A 41 -2.41 -0.38 -11.03
CA LEU A 41 -3.15 -0.14 -9.79
C LEU A 41 -2.79 -1.16 -8.71
N ALA A 42 -2.57 -2.42 -9.10
CA ALA A 42 -2.28 -3.53 -8.19
C ALA A 42 -0.88 -3.50 -7.58
N VAL A 43 0.06 -2.70 -8.09
CA VAL A 43 1.44 -2.55 -7.54
C VAL A 43 1.44 -2.34 -6.02
N ALA A 44 0.46 -1.59 -5.49
CA ALA A 44 0.34 -1.36 -4.04
C ALA A 44 0.13 -2.67 -3.24
N GLY A 45 -0.57 -3.65 -3.82
CA GLY A 45 -0.82 -4.95 -3.21
C GLY A 45 0.40 -5.89 -3.22
N PHE A 46 1.36 -5.69 -4.13
CA PHE A 46 2.56 -6.54 -4.20
C PHE A 46 3.45 -6.44 -2.96
N VAL A 47 3.28 -5.41 -2.13
CA VAL A 47 4.02 -5.23 -0.87
C VAL A 47 3.49 -6.10 0.28
N VAL A 48 2.21 -6.49 0.25
CA VAL A 48 1.55 -7.18 1.37
C VAL A 48 2.22 -8.50 1.75
N PRO A 49 2.65 -9.36 0.81
CA PRO A 49 3.34 -10.60 1.14
C PRO A 49 4.67 -10.36 1.87
N PHE A 50 5.39 -9.30 1.51
CA PHE A 50 6.64 -8.94 2.18
C PHE A 50 6.38 -8.49 3.62
N MET A 51 5.35 -7.66 3.84
CA MET A 51 4.93 -7.29 5.20
C MET A 51 4.56 -8.51 6.05
N ALA A 52 3.86 -9.49 5.46
CA ALA A 52 3.49 -10.72 6.15
C ALA A 52 4.70 -11.60 6.52
N VAL A 53 5.81 -11.54 5.75
CA VAL A 53 7.05 -12.24 6.10
C VAL A 53 7.79 -11.53 7.24
N TYR A 54 7.85 -10.20 7.22
CA TYR A 54 8.55 -9.43 8.26
C TYR A 54 7.76 -9.35 9.58
N THR A 55 6.44 -9.47 9.54
CA THR A 55 5.59 -9.36 10.72
C THR A 55 4.53 -10.47 10.71
N PRO A 56 4.85 -11.68 11.24
CA PRO A 56 3.93 -12.82 11.28
C PRO A 56 2.61 -12.54 12.01
N ALA A 57 2.61 -11.59 12.95
CA ALA A 57 1.41 -11.13 13.66
C ALA A 57 0.30 -10.62 12.71
N LEU A 58 0.65 -10.17 11.49
CA LEU A 58 -0.32 -9.80 10.45
C LEU A 58 -1.17 -11.01 10.01
N MET A 59 -0.60 -12.21 10.06
CA MET A 59 -1.28 -13.47 9.73
C MET A 59 -1.94 -14.12 10.95
N LEU A 60 -2.03 -13.41 12.08
CA LEU A 60 -2.42 -13.97 13.37
C LEU A 60 -1.55 -15.17 13.77
N GLN A 61 -0.26 -15.14 13.39
CA GLN A 61 0.74 -16.13 13.75
C GLN A 61 1.77 -15.51 14.68
N ASP A 62 2.32 -16.33 15.58
CA ASP A 62 3.36 -16.05 16.58
C ASP A 62 3.28 -14.67 17.26
N PRO A 63 3.00 -14.61 18.58
CA PRO A 63 3.06 -13.35 19.31
C PRO A 63 4.48 -12.78 19.25
N GLY A 64 4.61 -11.56 18.72
CA GLY A 64 5.87 -10.85 18.67
C GLY A 64 6.28 -10.29 20.03
N PRO A 65 7.41 -9.56 20.09
CA PRO A 65 7.90 -8.94 21.32
C PRO A 65 6.92 -7.90 21.91
N ILE A 66 5.99 -7.37 21.10
CA ILE A 66 4.98 -6.40 21.54
C ILE A 66 3.83 -7.10 22.29
N ALA A 67 3.42 -8.29 21.85
CA ALA A 67 2.43 -9.11 22.53
C ALA A 67 2.86 -9.53 23.93
N ALA A 68 4.17 -9.69 24.16
CA ALA A 68 4.72 -10.00 25.48
C ALA A 68 4.54 -8.86 26.51
N GLN A 69 4.41 -7.61 26.05
CA GLN A 69 4.30 -6.43 26.93
C GLN A 69 2.88 -5.86 27.02
N PHE A 70 2.13 -5.83 25.91
CA PHE A 70 0.83 -5.15 25.81
C PHE A 70 -0.33 -6.07 25.45
N GLY A 71 -0.06 -7.37 25.22
CA GLY A 71 -1.05 -8.36 24.84
C GLY A 71 -1.23 -8.49 23.32
N TYR A 72 -1.54 -9.72 22.90
CA TYR A 72 -1.70 -10.11 21.50
C TYR A 72 -2.69 -9.25 20.66
N PRO A 73 -3.91 -8.90 21.14
CA PRO A 73 -4.85 -8.13 20.33
C PRO A 73 -4.35 -6.69 20.03
N VAL A 74 -3.53 -6.12 20.91
CA VAL A 74 -2.96 -4.77 20.71
C VAL A 74 -1.90 -4.79 19.62
N GLU A 75 -1.05 -5.82 19.58
CA GLU A 75 -0.07 -6.00 18.51
C GLU A 75 -0.74 -6.17 17.15
N VAL A 76 -1.77 -7.02 17.08
CA VAL A 76 -2.53 -7.23 15.84
C VAL A 76 -3.14 -5.91 15.35
N ALA A 77 -3.80 -5.14 16.23
CA ALA A 77 -4.38 -3.85 15.86
C ALA A 77 -3.33 -2.87 15.34
N TYR A 78 -2.15 -2.82 15.97
CA TYR A 78 -1.04 -1.97 15.54
C TYR A 78 -0.52 -2.38 14.15
N VAL A 79 -0.28 -3.67 13.93
CA VAL A 79 0.24 -4.20 12.66
C VAL A 79 -0.77 -4.01 11.53
N VAL A 80 -2.06 -4.19 11.79
CA VAL A 80 -3.14 -3.93 10.82
C VAL A 80 -3.19 -2.45 10.46
N ALA A 81 -3.17 -1.55 11.45
CA ALA A 81 -3.16 -0.10 11.19
C ALA A 81 -1.93 0.32 10.36
N LYS A 82 -0.76 -0.21 10.71
CA LYS A 82 0.50 0.00 9.98
C LYS A 82 0.40 -0.48 8.53
N ALA A 83 -0.14 -1.67 8.30
CA ALA A 83 -0.35 -2.22 6.97
C ALA A 83 -1.33 -1.36 6.14
N CYS A 84 -2.44 -0.92 6.72
CA CYS A 84 -3.39 -0.04 6.05
C CYS A 84 -2.74 1.27 5.58
N VAL A 85 -1.95 1.91 6.45
CA VAL A 85 -1.26 3.17 6.11
C VAL A 85 -0.17 2.93 5.06
N GLY A 86 0.63 1.88 5.19
CA GLY A 86 1.67 1.53 4.22
C GLY A 86 1.10 1.28 2.82
N ILE A 87 0.04 0.48 2.71
CA ILE A 87 -0.63 0.18 1.44
C ILE A 87 -1.28 1.44 0.86
N ALA A 88 -1.90 2.28 1.69
CA ALA A 88 -2.51 3.54 1.23
C ALA A 88 -1.46 4.51 0.66
N LEU A 89 -0.30 4.64 1.31
CA LEU A 89 0.81 5.47 0.82
C LEU A 89 1.41 4.94 -0.48
N TRP A 90 1.60 3.62 -0.58
CA TRP A 90 2.04 3.00 -1.83
C TRP A 90 1.03 3.21 -2.94
N GLY A 91 -0.27 2.96 -2.68
CA GLY A 91 -1.34 3.23 -3.64
C GLY A 91 -1.37 4.68 -4.11
N ALA A 92 -1.26 5.63 -3.17
CA ALA A 92 -1.20 7.05 -3.48
C ALA A 92 0.03 7.41 -4.32
N ALA A 93 1.19 6.82 -4.03
CA ALA A 93 2.42 7.02 -4.81
C ALA A 93 2.27 6.48 -6.25
N THR A 94 1.65 5.31 -6.44
CA THR A 94 1.48 4.69 -7.77
C THR A 94 0.41 5.39 -8.61
N VAL A 95 -0.70 5.80 -7.98
CA VAL A 95 -1.79 6.54 -8.65
C VAL A 95 -1.41 8.00 -8.86
N GLY A 96 -0.60 8.58 -7.98
CA GLY A 96 -0.20 10.00 -8.01
C GLY A 96 -1.29 10.95 -7.52
N PHE A 97 -2.22 10.44 -6.71
CA PHE A 97 -3.36 11.19 -6.21
C PHE A 97 -3.73 10.70 -4.81
N LEU A 98 -3.95 11.64 -3.88
CA LEU A 98 -4.51 11.37 -2.55
C LEU A 98 -5.65 12.34 -2.25
N ALA A 99 -5.33 13.62 -1.99
CA ALA A 99 -6.31 14.70 -1.86
C ALA A 99 -6.23 15.71 -3.02
N ARG A 100 -5.04 15.86 -3.61
CA ARG A 100 -4.83 16.55 -4.89
C ARG A 100 -3.83 15.76 -5.74
N ARG A 101 -3.68 16.14 -7.02
CA ARG A 101 -2.60 15.62 -7.89
C ARG A 101 -1.24 15.86 -7.22
N MET A 102 -0.50 14.79 -6.97
CA MET A 102 0.80 14.87 -6.33
C MET A 102 1.89 15.26 -7.32
N ALA A 103 2.79 16.14 -6.89
CA ALA A 103 4.02 16.39 -7.63
C ALA A 103 4.91 15.13 -7.65
N TRP A 104 5.79 15.00 -8.64
CA TRP A 104 6.65 13.81 -8.77
C TRP A 104 7.51 13.56 -7.51
N TRP A 105 7.97 14.63 -6.85
CA TRP A 105 8.73 14.56 -5.61
C TRP A 105 7.87 14.12 -4.42
N GLU A 106 6.59 14.52 -4.36
CA GLU A 106 5.64 14.06 -3.32
C GLU A 106 5.42 12.56 -3.43
N ARG A 107 5.36 12.04 -4.66
CA ARG A 107 5.22 10.61 -4.93
C ARG A 107 6.45 9.82 -4.46
N LEU A 108 7.66 10.35 -4.66
CA LEU A 108 8.88 9.73 -4.16
C LEU A 108 8.92 9.72 -2.62
N VAL A 109 8.49 10.79 -1.97
CA VAL A 109 8.41 10.84 -0.50
C VAL A 109 7.36 9.86 0.03
N ALA A 110 6.19 9.78 -0.60
CA ALA A 110 5.15 8.80 -0.25
C ALA A 110 5.63 7.36 -0.42
N PHE A 111 6.32 7.08 -1.53
CA PHE A 111 6.90 5.78 -1.82
C PHE A 111 7.96 5.40 -0.78
N ALA A 112 8.88 6.33 -0.46
CA ALA A 112 9.90 6.13 0.55
C ALA A 112 9.29 5.92 1.95
N ALA A 113 8.26 6.70 2.32
CA ALA A 113 7.54 6.54 3.60
C ALA A 113 6.85 5.17 3.69
N GLY A 114 6.22 4.71 2.61
CA GLY A 114 5.62 3.38 2.58
C GLY A 114 6.66 2.26 2.61
N VAL A 115 7.79 2.40 1.92
CA VAL A 115 8.91 1.44 2.02
C VAL A 115 9.45 1.37 3.45
N LEU A 116 9.62 2.51 4.12
CA LEU A 116 10.06 2.58 5.52
C LEU A 116 9.08 1.87 6.46
N LEU A 117 7.78 2.00 6.24
CA LEU A 117 6.77 1.26 7.01
C LEU A 117 6.79 -0.25 6.70
N VAL A 118 7.14 -0.66 5.49
CA VAL A 118 7.24 -2.08 5.12
C VAL A 118 8.52 -2.74 5.63
N ALA A 119 9.62 -1.99 5.70
CA ALA A 119 10.95 -2.52 6.01
C ALA A 119 11.16 -2.97 7.47
N ALA A 120 10.17 -2.78 8.35
CA ALA A 120 10.07 -3.39 9.69
C ALA A 120 11.40 -3.51 10.47
N LEU A 121 12.19 -2.44 10.54
CA LEU A 121 13.25 -2.32 11.55
C LEU A 121 12.66 -1.64 12.79
N PRO A 122 12.98 -2.08 14.02
CA PRO A 122 12.41 -1.50 15.25
C PRO A 122 12.71 0.00 15.43
N VAL A 123 13.75 0.53 14.78
CA VAL A 123 14.10 1.97 14.80
C VAL A 123 13.42 2.75 13.65
N THR A 124 12.93 2.08 12.61
CA THR A 124 12.29 2.74 11.45
C THR A 124 10.78 2.91 11.60
N ASP A 125 10.13 2.21 12.52
CA ASP A 125 8.67 2.28 12.70
C ASP A 125 8.22 3.65 13.20
N GLU A 126 8.90 4.19 14.21
CA GLU A 126 8.61 5.53 14.74
C GLU A 126 8.90 6.62 13.68
N ALA A 127 10.01 6.48 12.95
CA ALA A 127 10.38 7.37 11.87
C ALA A 127 9.38 7.29 10.70
N GLY A 128 8.91 6.09 10.36
CA GLY A 128 7.93 5.83 9.30
C GLY A 128 6.55 6.40 9.63
N TRP A 129 6.09 6.25 10.88
CA TRP A 129 4.87 6.89 11.36
C TRP A 129 4.99 8.41 11.39
N ALA A 130 6.10 8.95 11.91
CA ALA A 130 6.35 10.39 11.95
C ALA A 130 6.37 11.00 10.54
N LEU A 131 7.06 10.38 9.58
CA LEU A 131 7.09 10.80 8.18
C LEU A 131 5.71 10.71 7.53
N SER A 132 4.98 9.62 7.78
CA SER A 132 3.64 9.41 7.21
C SER A 132 2.66 10.45 7.71
N VAL A 133 2.63 10.70 9.03
CA VAL A 133 1.74 11.71 9.64
C VAL A 133 2.13 13.12 9.20
N ALA A 134 3.43 13.46 9.21
CA ALA A 134 3.91 14.76 8.76
C ALA A 134 3.59 15.01 7.29
N TRP A 135 3.79 14.02 6.44
CA TRP A 135 3.56 14.15 5.00
C TRP A 135 2.06 14.15 4.65
N ILE A 136 1.25 13.25 5.22
CA ILE A 136 -0.20 13.24 5.02
C ILE A 136 -0.80 14.55 5.57
N GLY A 137 -0.38 14.99 6.76
CA GLY A 137 -0.83 16.24 7.36
C GLY A 137 -0.48 17.46 6.51
N TRP A 138 0.75 17.54 6.01
CA TRP A 138 1.18 18.61 5.12
C TRP A 138 0.44 18.60 3.79
N HIS A 139 0.23 17.42 3.19
CA HIS A 139 -0.48 17.27 1.93
C HIS A 139 -1.97 17.65 2.07
N CYS A 140 -2.63 17.23 3.15
CA CYS A 140 -4.01 17.60 3.46
C CYS A 140 -4.14 19.10 3.79
N TRP A 141 -3.18 19.69 4.52
CA TRP A 141 -3.18 21.12 4.81
C TRP A 141 -2.98 21.98 3.55
N ARG A 142 -2.09 21.58 2.63
CA ARG A 142 -1.93 22.22 1.31
C ARG A 142 -3.14 22.02 0.40
N ALA A 143 -3.83 20.88 0.50
CA ALA A 143 -5.06 20.64 -0.24
C ALA A 143 -6.20 21.56 0.24
N ARG A 144 -6.33 21.76 1.57
CA ARG A 144 -7.30 22.67 2.19
C ARG A 144 -7.06 24.14 1.86
N GLN A 145 -5.80 24.58 1.83
CA GLN A 145 -5.47 25.97 1.46
C GLN A 145 -5.83 26.31 0.02
N ALA A 146 -5.78 25.34 -0.89
CA ALA A 146 -6.15 25.54 -2.30
C ALA A 146 -7.67 25.58 -2.53
N THR A 147 -8.49 25.16 -1.57
CA THR A 147 -9.96 25.23 -1.62
C THR A 147 -10.53 26.49 -0.98
N GLY A 148 -9.70 27.31 -0.30
CA GLY A 148 -10.11 28.55 0.38
C GLY A 148 -9.97 29.83 -0.44
N THR A 149 -9.65 29.74 -1.73
CA THR A 149 -9.49 30.89 -2.65
C THR A 149 -10.50 30.86 -3.80
N ALA A 150 -11.69 30.32 -3.57
CA ALA A 150 -12.80 30.33 -4.53
C ALA A 150 -13.93 31.22 -4.00
#